data_AF-A0A395XIR5-F1
#
_entry.id   AF-A0A395XIR5-F1
#
_cell.length_a   1.000
_cell.length_b   1.000
_cell.length_c   1.000
_cell.angle_alpha   90.00
_cell.angle_beta   90.00
_cell.angle_gamma   90.00
#
_symmetry.space_group_name_H-M   'P 1'
#
loop_
_entity.id
_entity.type
_entity.pdbx_description
1 polymer ?
#
loop_
_entity_poly.entity_id
_entity_poly.type
_entity_poly.pdbx_seq_one_letter_code
_entity_poly.pdbx_strand_id
1 'polypeptide(L)'
;MEIITGYTGKPHVTSEQDRDVNIGVVGEGSYVLQTGMQLAAEVSSNNEIKIRDGVLMHQGCTASIKKNTYDSLTIINGSQGMKRIDLIVARYEKNQDNRTEGLDLKVIQEHRRNQTR
;
A
#
# COMPACT_ATOMS: atom_id res chain seq x y z
N MET A 1 3.27 11.86 30.71
CA MET A 1 2.65 10.57 30.37
C MET A 1 1.15 10.82 30.28
N GLU A 2 0.54 10.50 29.14
CA GLU A 2 -0.89 10.68 28.89
C GLU A 2 -1.51 9.32 28.58
N ILE A 3 -2.77 9.12 28.96
CA ILE A 3 -3.51 7.92 28.58
C ILE A 3 -4.08 8.11 27.18
N ILE A 4 -3.81 7.17 26.27
CA ILE A 4 -4.19 7.27 24.85
C ILE A 4 -5.16 6.17 24.39
N THR A 5 -5.46 5.21 25.27
CA THR A 5 -6.46 4.15 25.03
C THR A 5 -7.50 4.09 26.14
N GLY A 6 -7.64 5.20 26.91
CA GLY A 6 -8.61 5.37 27.98
C GLY A 6 -9.60 6.49 27.67
N TYR A 7 -10.72 6.53 28.39
CA TYR A 7 -11.69 7.61 28.23
C TYR A 7 -11.22 8.89 28.93
N THR A 8 -11.11 9.99 28.18
CA THR A 8 -10.70 11.31 28.71
C THR A 8 -11.79 12.39 28.59
N GLY A 9 -13.00 12.00 28.18
CA GLY A 9 -14.10 12.94 27.92
C GLY A 9 -13.96 13.75 26.63
N LYS A 10 -12.88 13.59 25.87
CA LYS A 10 -12.62 14.30 24.62
C LYS A 10 -11.82 13.44 23.61
N PRO A 11 -11.88 13.75 22.31
CA PRO A 11 -10.91 13.23 21.35
C PRO A 11 -9.50 13.64 21.77
N HIS A 12 -8.61 12.67 21.91
CA HIS A 12 -7.24 12.89 22.40
C HIS A 12 -6.20 11.95 21.78
N VAL A 13 -6.65 10.93 21.04
CA VAL A 13 -5.75 10.00 20.33
C VAL A 13 -5.39 10.61 18.98
N THR A 14 -4.10 10.76 18.75
CA THR A 14 -3.53 11.27 17.51
C THR A 14 -3.11 10.12 16.60
N SER A 15 -3.02 10.39 15.29
CA SER A 15 -2.53 9.40 14.32
C SER A 15 -1.10 8.99 14.63
N GLU A 16 -0.26 9.89 15.14
CA GLU A 16 1.10 9.58 15.58
C GLU A 16 1.12 8.58 16.74
N GLN A 17 0.27 8.78 17.75
CA GLN A 17 0.15 7.85 18.88
C GLN A 17 -0.34 6.46 18.46
N ASP A 18 -1.29 6.39 17.52
CA ASP A 18 -1.75 5.10 16.98
C ASP A 18 -0.63 4.38 16.21
N ARG A 19 0.14 5.12 15.41
CA ARG A 19 1.32 4.58 14.71
C ARG A 19 2.37 4.03 15.65
N ASP A 20 2.68 4.76 16.73
CA ASP A 20 3.67 4.31 17.72
C ASP A 20 3.25 2.99 18.37
N VAL A 21 1.96 2.83 18.68
CA VAL A 21 1.39 1.57 19.18
C VAL A 21 1.51 0.47 18.11
N ASN A 22 1.12 0.75 16.87
CA ASN A 22 1.20 -0.21 15.78
C ASN A 22 2.64 -0.66 15.50
N ILE A 23 3.61 0.25 15.53
CA ILE A 23 5.05 -0.03 15.40
C ILE A 23 5.52 -0.90 16.57
N GLY A 24 5.12 -0.58 17.80
CA GLY A 24 5.48 -1.37 18.98
C GLY A 24 4.92 -2.80 18.97
N VAL A 25 3.78 -3.02 18.29
CA VAL A 25 3.12 -4.34 18.20
C VAL A 25 3.58 -5.14 16.99
N VAL A 26 3.68 -4.53 15.81
CA VAL A 26 3.90 -5.21 14.52
C VAL A 26 5.34 -5.04 14.02
N GLY A 27 5.99 -3.94 14.36
CA GLY A 27 7.31 -3.54 13.87
C GLY A 27 7.29 -2.27 13.00
N GLU A 28 8.46 -1.67 12.81
CA GLU A 28 8.63 -0.42 12.04
C GLU A 28 8.67 -0.60 10.51
N GLY A 29 8.68 -1.85 10.03
CA GLY A 29 8.75 -2.18 8.62
C GLY A 29 7.44 -1.95 7.83
N SER A 30 7.39 -2.55 6.64
CA SER A 30 6.19 -2.63 5.82
C SER A 30 5.71 -4.08 5.76
N TYR A 31 4.45 -4.32 6.09
CA TYR A 31 3.88 -5.65 6.23
C TYR A 31 2.51 -5.73 5.58
N VAL A 32 2.25 -6.80 4.85
CA VAL A 32 0.87 -7.21 4.55
C VAL A 32 0.37 -7.99 5.77
N LEU A 33 -0.68 -7.49 6.41
CA LEU A 33 -1.27 -8.17 7.56
C LEU A 33 -2.06 -9.39 7.12
N GLN A 34 -2.12 -10.41 7.97
CA GLN A 34 -2.80 -11.69 7.70
C GLN A 34 -4.34 -11.56 7.80
N THR A 35 -4.90 -10.67 6.99
CA THR A 35 -6.34 -10.34 6.95
C THR A 35 -6.82 -10.20 5.50
N GLY A 36 -8.12 -10.41 5.28
CA GLY A 36 -8.70 -10.40 3.95
C GLY A 36 -8.04 -11.43 3.03
N MET A 37 -7.86 -11.05 1.77
CA MET A 37 -7.11 -11.81 0.76
C MET A 37 -5.63 -11.39 0.69
N GLN A 38 -5.12 -10.70 1.72
CA GLN A 38 -3.71 -10.32 1.86
C GLN A 38 -3.14 -9.58 0.64
N LEU A 39 -3.94 -8.70 0.04
CA LEU A 39 -3.54 -7.91 -1.14
C LEU A 39 -3.03 -8.80 -2.30
N ALA A 40 -3.57 -10.02 -2.43
CA ALA A 40 -3.19 -10.93 -3.50
C ALA A 40 -3.41 -10.28 -4.88
N ALA A 41 -2.40 -10.41 -5.75
CA ALA A 41 -2.48 -9.95 -7.12
C ALA A 41 -3.10 -11.04 -8.02
N GLU A 42 -4.10 -10.64 -8.80
CA GLU A 42 -4.83 -11.49 -9.75
C GLU A 42 -4.73 -10.88 -11.15
N VAL A 43 -4.28 -11.66 -12.13
CA VAL A 43 -4.29 -11.23 -13.54
C VAL A 43 -5.72 -11.31 -14.05
N SER A 44 -6.33 -10.16 -14.34
CA SER A 44 -7.70 -10.07 -14.83
C SER A 44 -7.75 -10.14 -16.36
N SER A 45 -6.79 -9.51 -17.02
CA SER A 45 -6.63 -9.53 -18.48
C SER A 45 -5.16 -9.28 -18.87
N ASN A 46 -4.89 -9.17 -20.17
CA ASN A 46 -3.55 -8.84 -20.67
C ASN A 46 -3.04 -7.46 -20.21
N ASN A 47 -3.94 -6.53 -19.88
CA ASN A 47 -3.61 -5.16 -19.53
C ASN A 47 -4.16 -4.73 -18.16
N GLU A 48 -4.66 -5.66 -17.36
CA GLU A 48 -5.31 -5.39 -16.07
C GLU A 48 -4.88 -6.39 -15.00
N ILE A 49 -4.42 -5.85 -13.87
CA ILE A 49 -4.14 -6.61 -12.65
C ILE A 49 -5.09 -6.10 -11.54
N LYS A 50 -5.71 -7.02 -10.83
CA LYS A 50 -6.54 -6.72 -9.65
C LYS A 50 -5.76 -7.02 -8.38
N ILE A 51 -5.76 -6.10 -7.43
CA ILE A 51 -5.25 -6.33 -6.08
C ILE A 51 -6.45 -6.54 -5.15
N ARG A 52 -6.55 -7.72 -4.55
CA ARG A 52 -7.68 -8.13 -3.71
C ARG A 52 -7.64 -7.44 -2.34
N ASP A 53 -8.73 -7.56 -1.59
CA ASP A 53 -8.86 -6.97 -0.27
C ASP A 53 -7.76 -7.42 0.71
N GLY A 54 -7.42 -6.55 1.65
CA GLY A 54 -6.34 -6.78 2.61
C GLY A 54 -5.90 -5.48 3.27
N VAL A 55 -5.01 -5.61 4.26
CA VAL A 55 -4.49 -4.47 5.03
C VAL A 55 -2.96 -4.45 4.89
N LEU A 56 -2.44 -3.29 4.50
CA LEU A 56 -1.02 -2.96 4.52
C LEU A 56 -0.72 -2.15 5.78
N MET A 57 0.32 -2.51 6.50
CA MET A 57 0.94 -1.71 7.56
C MET A 57 2.26 -1.17 7.02
N HIS A 58 2.43 0.16 6.98
CA HIS A 58 3.65 0.82 6.55
C HIS A 58 4.10 1.80 7.64
N GLN A 59 5.15 1.46 8.40
CA GLN A 59 5.68 2.29 9.49
C GLN A 59 4.58 2.73 10.48
N GLY A 60 3.77 1.77 10.95
CA GLY A 60 2.63 2.02 11.85
C GLY A 60 1.37 2.58 11.18
N CYS A 61 1.44 3.02 9.92
CA CYS A 61 0.28 3.52 9.18
C CYS A 61 -0.43 2.38 8.44
N THR A 62 -1.72 2.21 8.66
CA THR A 62 -2.52 1.21 7.94
C THR A 62 -3.22 1.80 6.72
N ALA A 63 -3.18 1.07 5.60
CA ALA A 63 -4.05 1.28 4.44
C ALA A 63 -4.76 -0.03 4.09
N SER A 64 -5.96 0.05 3.52
CA SER A 64 -6.75 -1.16 3.25
C SER A 64 -7.56 -1.06 1.97
N ILE A 65 -7.63 -2.16 1.24
CA ILE A 65 -8.68 -2.37 0.24
C ILE A 65 -9.88 -2.97 0.95
N LYS A 66 -11.06 -2.39 0.72
CA LYS A 66 -12.30 -2.79 1.39
C LYS A 66 -12.57 -4.29 1.24
N LYS A 67 -13.07 -4.92 2.30
CA LYS A 67 -13.36 -6.36 2.32
C LYS A 67 -14.24 -6.79 1.14
N ASN A 68 -13.87 -7.91 0.51
CA ASN A 68 -14.53 -8.48 -0.67
C ASN A 68 -14.53 -7.57 -1.93
N THR A 69 -13.69 -6.54 -1.99
CA THR A 69 -13.48 -5.73 -3.18
C THR A 69 -12.06 -5.91 -3.73
N TYR A 70 -11.73 -5.13 -4.75
CA TYR A 70 -10.39 -5.08 -5.33
C TYR A 70 -10.13 -3.68 -5.88
N ASP A 71 -8.87 -3.32 -5.97
CA ASP A 71 -8.40 -2.19 -6.77
C ASP A 71 -7.89 -2.72 -8.12
N SER A 72 -8.24 -2.04 -9.21
CA SER A 72 -7.80 -2.40 -10.55
C SER A 72 -6.66 -1.49 -11.00
N LEU A 73 -5.62 -2.09 -11.55
CA LEU A 73 -4.44 -1.43 -12.06
C LEU A 73 -4.25 -1.77 -13.54
N THR A 74 -4.16 -0.73 -14.36
CA THR A 74 -3.86 -0.88 -15.78
C THR A 74 -2.36 -0.99 -15.99
N ILE A 75 -1.94 -2.02 -16.71
CA ILE A 75 -0.57 -2.19 -17.19
C ILE A 75 -0.55 -2.06 -18.72
N ILE A 76 0.56 -1.57 -19.27
CA ILE A 76 0.68 -1.43 -20.72
C ILE A 76 1.17 -2.77 -21.30
N ASN A 77 0.57 -3.20 -22.41
CA ASN A 77 0.97 -4.42 -23.10
C ASN A 77 2.45 -4.39 -23.51
N GLY A 78 3.12 -5.53 -23.42
CA GLY A 78 4.48 -5.70 -23.93
C GLY A 78 4.53 -5.59 -25.47
N SER A 79 5.61 -5.03 -26.00
CA SER A 79 5.91 -5.09 -27.44
C SER A 79 6.70 -6.34 -27.79
N GLN A 80 6.53 -6.84 -29.02
CA GLN A 80 7.23 -8.03 -29.49
C GLN A 80 8.76 -7.83 -29.43
N GLY A 81 9.47 -8.81 -28.87
CA GLY A 81 10.94 -8.77 -28.75
C GLY A 81 11.49 -8.01 -27.54
N MET A 82 10.64 -7.56 -26.61
CA MET A 82 11.06 -6.86 -25.39
C MET A 82 10.71 -7.67 -24.12
N LYS A 83 11.65 -7.77 -23.18
CA LYS A 83 11.38 -8.25 -21.82
C LYS A 83 11.08 -7.05 -20.92
N ARG A 84 9.81 -6.89 -20.55
CA ARG A 84 9.32 -5.83 -19.68
C ARG A 84 9.10 -6.34 -18.26
N ILE A 85 9.42 -5.52 -17.28
CA ILE A 85 9.11 -5.76 -15.87
C ILE A 85 8.44 -4.49 -15.35
N ASP A 86 7.21 -4.60 -14.89
CA ASP A 86 6.54 -3.52 -14.16
C ASP A 86 6.50 -3.88 -12.67
N LEU A 87 6.53 -2.87 -11.82
CA LEU A 87 6.44 -3.00 -10.39
C LEU A 87 5.12 -2.39 -9.91
N ILE A 88 4.32 -3.15 -9.18
CA ILE A 88 3.19 -2.62 -8.43
C ILE A 88 3.70 -2.27 -7.04
N VAL A 89 3.56 -1.01 -6.65
CA VAL A 89 4.03 -0.50 -5.37
C VAL A 89 2.89 0.19 -4.61
N ALA A 90 2.93 0.07 -3.29
CA ALA A 90 2.19 0.97 -2.41
C ALA A 90 3.02 2.23 -2.21
N ARG A 91 2.52 3.36 -2.69
CA ARG A 91 3.20 4.66 -2.62
C ARG A 91 2.56 5.52 -1.54
N TYR A 92 3.32 5.74 -0.48
CA TYR A 92 2.98 6.69 0.57
C TYR A 92 3.37 8.11 0.14
N GLU A 93 2.49 9.08 0.37
CA GLU A 93 2.75 10.50 0.15
C GLU A 93 2.23 11.33 1.32
N LYS A 94 3.02 12.32 1.75
CA LYS A 94 2.61 13.34 2.73
C LYS A 94 2.74 14.71 2.10
N ASN A 95 1.62 15.42 1.99
CA ASN A 95 1.61 16.79 1.52
C ASN A 95 2.22 17.71 2.59
N GLN A 96 3.21 18.53 2.21
CA GLN A 96 3.94 19.37 3.17
C GLN A 96 3.13 20.58 3.65
N ASP A 97 2.19 21.08 2.85
CA ASP A 97 1.44 22.30 3.12
C ASP A 97 0.31 22.05 4.13
N ASN A 98 -0.47 20.97 3.92
CA ASN A 98 -1.64 20.66 4.73
C ASN A 98 -1.47 19.40 5.61
N ARG A 99 -0.32 18.74 5.52
CA ARG A 99 0.04 17.52 6.26
C ARG A 99 -0.86 16.32 5.99
N THR A 100 -1.69 16.35 4.94
CA THR A 100 -2.52 15.20 4.59
C THR A 100 -1.66 14.08 4.03
N GLU A 101 -1.97 12.87 4.44
CA GLU A 101 -1.23 11.67 4.07
C GLU A 101 -2.14 10.76 3.24
N GLY A 102 -1.55 10.09 2.26
CA GLY A 102 -2.22 9.16 1.37
C GLY A 102 -1.33 7.95 1.08
N LEU A 103 -1.96 6.84 0.75
CA LEU A 103 -1.29 5.65 0.26
C LEU A 103 -2.11 5.06 -0.87
N ASP A 104 -1.49 5.00 -2.05
CA ASP A 104 -2.12 4.48 -3.26
C ASP A 104 -1.27 3.35 -3.85
N LEU A 105 -1.93 2.41 -4.53
CA LEU A 105 -1.26 1.50 -5.43
C LEU A 105 -0.89 2.20 -6.74
N LYS A 106 0.36 2.07 -7.16
CA LYS A 106 0.87 2.62 -8.43
C LYS A 106 1.64 1.56 -9.20
N VAL A 107 1.58 1.65 -10.53
CA VAL A 107 2.41 0.86 -11.44
C VAL A 107 3.61 1.70 -11.85
N ILE A 108 4.82 1.23 -11.51
CA ILE A 108 6.08 1.78 -11.99
C ILE A 108 6.57 0.93 -13.16
N GLN A 109 6.89 1.57 -14.28
CA GLN A 109 7.29 0.89 -15.50
C GLN A 109 8.82 0.93 -15.64
N GLU A 110 9.48 -0.23 -15.56
CA GLU A 110 10.92 -0.31 -15.78
C GLU A 110 11.21 -0.56 -17.28
N HIS A 111 11.89 0.38 -17.92
CA HIS A 111 12.33 0.24 -19.31
C HIS A 111 13.74 -0.37 -19.34
N ARG A 112 13.85 -1.70 -19.39
CA ARG A 112 15.14 -2.33 -19.77
C ARG A 112 15.27 -2.32 -21.29
N ARG A 113 16.20 -1.50 -21.82
CA ARG A 113 16.71 -1.69 -23.19
C ARG A 113 17.36 -3.07 -23.27
N ASN A 114 17.04 -3.83 -24.32
CA ASN A 114 17.69 -5.09 -24.65
C ASN A 114 19.22 -4.93 -24.55
N GLN A 115 19.86 -5.68 -23.64
CA GLN A 115 21.27 -5.99 -23.82
C GLN A 115 21.36 -6.78 -25.13
N THR A 116 22.03 -6.18 -26.09
CA THR A 116 22.35 -6.82 -27.37
C THR A 116 23.51 -7.78 -27.12
N ARG A 117 23.38 -8.98 -27.68
CA ARG A 117 24.33 -10.11 -27.77
C ARG A 117 24.16 -11.20 -26.72
#